data_AF-A0A518APF6-F1
#
_entry.id   AF-A0A518APF6-F1
#
_cell.length_a   1.000
_cell.length_b   1.000
_cell.length_c   1.000
_cell.angle_alpha   90.00
_cell.angle_beta   90.00
_cell.angle_gamma   90.00
#
_symmetry.space_group_name_H-M   'P 1'
#
loop_
_entity.id
_entity.type
_entity.pdbx_description
1 polymer ?
#
loop_
_entity_poly.entity_id
_entity_poly.type
_entity_poly.pdbx_seq_one_letter_code
_entity_poly.pdbx_strand_id
1 'polypeptide(L)'
;MKSTSRYLFLLFTAVTLAAAAPASADLVAADDFDDADATLLDGKAADVGGNWRVTQGGDSLAVQGGALDTTGGGRTAYLDFAEGKVLGAGELLTMEVTTLSPSGNNFFSGGYAGFSFFQGDDGSEVMFIGDTGGGEFWGIDQAVVGSTTLSSNNDPEATAVFTYAFDSGDYSLSIDGVTELSGTGTPNLAVDRFRFVNGNGGDLIMDSLSVDISTQVPEPASVCLLAVAAAGLAFAAKRRAA
;
A
#
# COMPACT_ATOMS: atom_id res chain seq x y z
N MET A 1 -11.23 -25.31 47.91
CA MET A 1 -10.17 -24.61 47.13
C MET A 1 -9.83 -25.25 45.76
N LYS A 2 -10.68 -26.07 45.12
CA LYS A 2 -10.36 -26.74 43.83
C LYS A 2 -10.90 -26.04 42.56
N SER A 3 -11.64 -24.93 42.68
CA SER A 3 -12.35 -24.35 41.53
C SER A 3 -11.54 -23.30 40.74
N THR A 4 -10.55 -22.63 41.34
CA THR A 4 -9.84 -21.51 40.70
C THR A 4 -8.88 -21.91 39.58
N SER A 5 -8.33 -23.12 39.61
CA SER A 5 -7.40 -23.60 38.58
C SER A 5 -8.10 -23.89 37.23
N ARG A 6 -9.37 -24.30 37.25
CA ARG A 6 -10.15 -24.58 36.03
C ARG A 6 -10.55 -23.31 35.28
N TYR A 7 -10.86 -22.23 35.98
CA TYR A 7 -11.20 -20.94 35.36
C TYR A 7 -9.99 -20.26 34.71
N LEU A 8 -8.81 -20.39 35.31
CA LEU A 8 -7.58 -19.82 34.75
C LEU A 8 -7.17 -20.52 33.44
N PHE A 9 -7.33 -21.85 33.39
CA PHE A 9 -7.02 -22.64 32.19
C PHE A 9 -7.98 -22.35 31.04
N LEU A 10 -9.29 -22.27 31.33
CA LEU A 10 -10.32 -21.91 30.33
C LEU A 10 -10.13 -20.48 29.78
N LEU A 11 -9.72 -19.53 30.63
CA LEU A 11 -9.42 -18.16 30.19
C LEU A 11 -8.20 -18.14 29.25
N PHE A 12 -7.16 -18.93 29.57
CA PHE A 12 -5.96 -19.05 28.73
C PHE A 12 -6.29 -19.66 27.36
N THR A 13 -7.13 -20.70 27.32
CA THR A 13 -7.54 -21.36 26.07
C THR A 13 -8.42 -20.45 25.20
N ALA A 14 -9.35 -19.69 25.81
CA ALA A 14 -10.21 -18.75 25.08
C ALA A 14 -9.40 -17.58 24.47
N VAL A 15 -8.39 -17.09 25.18
CA VAL A 15 -7.49 -16.04 24.67
C VAL A 15 -6.62 -16.56 23.52
N THR A 16 -6.11 -17.79 23.59
CA THR A 16 -5.32 -18.37 22.49
C THR A 16 -6.15 -18.66 21.24
N LEU A 17 -7.44 -18.95 21.37
CA LEU A 17 -8.34 -19.16 20.22
C LEU A 17 -8.86 -17.84 19.61
N ALA A 18 -8.96 -16.77 20.39
CA ALA A 18 -9.34 -15.44 19.87
C ALA A 18 -8.20 -14.71 19.16
N ALA A 19 -6.94 -15.16 19.33
CA ALA A 19 -5.74 -14.53 18.79
C ALA A 19 -5.42 -14.90 17.32
N ALA A 20 -6.25 -15.70 16.66
CA ALA A 20 -6.00 -16.19 15.31
C ALA A 20 -7.22 -16.03 14.40
N ALA A 21 -7.87 -14.86 14.44
CA ALA A 21 -8.72 -14.49 13.31
C ALA A 21 -7.80 -14.42 12.06
N PRO A 22 -8.16 -15.09 10.95
CA PRO A 22 -7.38 -14.96 9.72
C PRO A 22 -7.37 -13.50 9.30
N ALA A 23 -6.19 -12.97 8.95
CA ALA A 23 -6.12 -11.70 8.25
C ALA A 23 -6.93 -11.84 6.96
N SER A 24 -7.97 -11.02 6.79
CA SER A 24 -8.62 -10.86 5.48
C SER A 24 -7.79 -9.85 4.71
N ALA A 25 -7.49 -10.15 3.45
CA ALA A 25 -6.96 -9.19 2.49
C ALA A 25 -8.03 -9.01 1.41
N ASP A 26 -8.45 -7.77 1.21
CA ASP A 26 -9.37 -7.38 0.15
C ASP A 26 -8.52 -6.77 -0.96
N LEU A 27 -8.52 -7.40 -2.15
CA LEU A 27 -7.92 -6.81 -3.35
C LEU A 27 -8.85 -5.69 -3.84
N VAL A 28 -8.37 -4.45 -3.84
CA VAL A 28 -9.20 -3.26 -4.04
C VAL A 28 -8.92 -2.53 -5.35
N ALA A 29 -7.74 -2.75 -5.92
CA ALA A 29 -7.41 -2.29 -7.26
C ALA A 29 -6.39 -3.25 -7.88
N ALA A 30 -6.58 -3.62 -9.15
CA ALA A 30 -5.60 -4.39 -9.89
C ALA A 30 -5.78 -4.20 -11.40
N ASP A 31 -4.68 -4.23 -12.13
CA ASP A 31 -4.67 -4.31 -13.59
C ASP A 31 -3.35 -4.96 -14.01
N ASP A 32 -3.42 -6.00 -14.84
CA ASP A 32 -2.25 -6.67 -15.43
C ASP A 32 -1.91 -6.19 -16.86
N PHE A 33 -2.72 -5.26 -17.38
CA PHE A 33 -2.55 -4.66 -18.71
C PHE A 33 -2.36 -5.68 -19.85
N ASP A 34 -2.96 -6.88 -19.74
CA ASP A 34 -2.85 -7.96 -20.72
C ASP A 34 -3.71 -7.76 -21.99
N ASP A 35 -4.43 -6.64 -22.06
CA ASP A 35 -5.27 -6.27 -23.18
C ASP A 35 -4.50 -6.16 -24.51
N ALA A 36 -5.27 -6.20 -25.60
CA ALA A 36 -4.71 -6.00 -26.93
C ALA A 36 -4.03 -4.63 -27.07
N ASP A 37 -2.94 -4.60 -27.84
CA ASP A 37 -2.24 -3.35 -28.19
C ASP A 37 -3.19 -2.26 -28.68
N ALA A 38 -2.88 -1.03 -28.28
CA ALA A 38 -3.66 0.18 -28.54
C ALA A 38 -5.03 0.24 -27.84
N THR A 39 -5.31 -0.64 -26.87
CA THR A 39 -6.44 -0.46 -25.95
C THR A 39 -6.23 0.81 -25.14
N LEU A 40 -7.07 1.81 -25.37
CA LEU A 40 -7.03 3.08 -24.65
C LEU A 40 -7.37 2.85 -23.18
N LEU A 41 -6.60 3.50 -22.30
CA LEU A 41 -6.83 3.39 -20.87
C LEU A 41 -8.07 4.16 -20.43
N ASP A 42 -8.40 5.29 -21.06
CA ASP A 42 -9.52 6.12 -20.60
C ASP A 42 -10.87 5.41 -20.75
N GLY A 43 -11.55 5.17 -19.63
CA GLY A 43 -12.79 4.41 -19.55
C GLY A 43 -12.63 2.89 -19.57
N LYS A 44 -11.40 2.36 -19.71
CA LYS A 44 -11.11 0.92 -19.58
C LYS A 44 -11.48 0.45 -18.18
N ALA A 45 -12.16 -0.70 -18.08
CA ALA A 45 -12.34 -1.35 -16.79
C ALA A 45 -11.01 -1.97 -16.33
N ALA A 46 -10.61 -1.70 -15.09
CA ALA A 46 -9.53 -2.46 -14.47
C ALA A 46 -10.00 -3.87 -14.11
N ASP A 47 -9.07 -4.80 -13.89
CA ASP A 47 -9.42 -6.18 -13.48
C ASP A 47 -10.10 -6.21 -12.12
N VAL A 48 -9.63 -5.35 -11.21
CA VAL A 48 -10.25 -5.08 -9.92
C VAL A 48 -10.28 -3.57 -9.70
N GLY A 49 -11.41 -3.06 -9.19
CA GLY A 49 -11.61 -1.64 -8.95
C GLY A 49 -12.76 -1.08 -9.77
N GLY A 50 -12.57 0.16 -10.25
CA GLY A 50 -13.47 0.84 -11.18
C GLY A 50 -12.94 0.89 -12.63
N ASN A 51 -13.43 1.89 -13.37
CA ASN A 51 -12.84 2.22 -14.66
C ASN A 51 -11.70 3.20 -14.45
N TRP A 52 -10.64 3.07 -15.25
CA TRP A 52 -9.59 4.07 -15.34
C TRP A 52 -10.16 5.39 -15.85
N ARG A 53 -9.75 6.48 -15.18
CA ARG A 53 -10.08 7.85 -15.57
C ARG A 53 -8.79 8.59 -15.91
N VAL A 54 -8.57 8.84 -17.20
CA VAL A 54 -7.38 9.56 -17.66
C VAL A 54 -7.67 11.06 -17.64
N THR A 55 -6.85 11.81 -16.93
CA THR A 55 -6.96 13.28 -16.83
C THR A 55 -5.89 14.01 -17.63
N GLN A 56 -4.81 13.30 -17.99
CA GLN A 56 -3.77 13.80 -18.87
C GLN A 56 -3.31 12.67 -19.79
N GLY A 57 -3.24 12.94 -21.10
CA GLY A 57 -2.77 11.99 -22.09
C GLY A 57 -3.84 11.10 -22.76
N GLY A 58 -5.13 11.24 -22.40
CA GLY A 58 -6.28 10.44 -22.86
C GLY A 58 -6.08 9.65 -24.16
N ASP A 59 -6.10 10.33 -25.30
CA ASP A 59 -6.14 9.74 -26.65
C ASP A 59 -4.88 8.94 -27.06
N SER A 60 -3.84 8.91 -26.23
CA SER A 60 -2.58 8.22 -26.54
C SER A 60 -1.99 7.45 -25.37
N LEU A 61 -2.71 7.33 -24.26
CA LEU A 61 -2.33 6.46 -23.15
C LEU A 61 -3.04 5.12 -23.32
N ALA A 62 -2.28 4.13 -23.76
CA ALA A 62 -2.82 2.85 -24.19
C ALA A 62 -1.88 1.71 -23.80
N VAL A 63 -2.44 0.51 -23.69
CA VAL A 63 -1.68 -0.73 -23.55
C VAL A 63 -0.84 -0.96 -24.81
N GLN A 64 0.44 -1.28 -24.62
CA GLN A 64 1.36 -1.66 -25.69
C GLN A 64 2.28 -2.78 -25.21
N GLY A 65 2.31 -3.90 -25.93
CA GLY A 65 3.15 -5.04 -25.63
C GLY A 65 2.80 -5.75 -24.31
N GLY A 66 1.53 -5.65 -23.88
CA GLY A 66 1.08 -6.19 -22.58
C GLY A 66 1.50 -5.36 -21.37
N ALA A 67 1.79 -4.07 -21.56
CA ALA A 67 2.13 -3.14 -20.49
C ALA A 67 1.51 -1.77 -20.76
N LEU A 68 1.33 -0.99 -19.71
CA LEU A 68 0.96 0.42 -19.83
C LEU A 68 2.20 1.29 -19.98
N ASP A 69 2.39 1.84 -21.17
CA ASP A 69 3.50 2.75 -21.48
C ASP A 69 3.08 4.22 -21.31
N THR A 70 3.72 4.93 -20.38
CA THR A 70 3.47 6.37 -20.15
C THR A 70 4.41 7.29 -20.92
N THR A 71 5.29 6.73 -21.77
CA THR A 71 6.32 7.46 -22.50
C THR A 71 5.76 8.67 -23.25
N GLY A 72 6.42 9.82 -23.08
CA GLY A 72 6.20 11.03 -23.87
C GLY A 72 5.71 12.22 -23.06
N GLY A 73 4.57 12.80 -23.48
CA GLY A 73 3.97 13.92 -22.76
C GLY A 73 3.37 13.47 -21.42
N GLY A 74 3.15 14.39 -20.49
CA GLY A 74 2.59 14.06 -19.17
C GLY A 74 1.29 13.24 -19.26
N ARG A 75 1.23 12.20 -18.44
CA ARG A 75 0.18 11.20 -18.33
C ARG A 75 -0.29 11.15 -16.90
N THR A 76 -1.59 11.03 -16.73
CA THR A 76 -2.19 10.89 -15.41
C THR A 76 -3.47 10.10 -15.54
N ALA A 77 -3.57 8.98 -14.84
CA ALA A 77 -4.82 8.25 -14.73
C ALA A 77 -5.09 7.82 -13.28
N TYR A 78 -6.37 7.76 -12.96
CA TYR A 78 -6.89 7.41 -11.64
C TYR A 78 -7.67 6.11 -11.72
N LEU A 79 -7.60 5.34 -10.63
CA LEU A 79 -8.41 4.16 -10.41
C LEU A 79 -9.00 4.22 -8.99
N ASP A 80 -10.33 4.27 -8.90
CA ASP A 80 -11.05 4.19 -7.63
C ASP A 80 -10.98 2.75 -7.08
N PHE A 81 -10.87 2.63 -5.76
CA PHE A 81 -10.92 1.32 -5.11
C PHE A 81 -12.31 0.67 -5.25
N ALA A 82 -12.30 -0.64 -5.42
CA ALA A 82 -13.48 -1.46 -5.59
C ALA A 82 -14.50 -1.22 -4.47
N GLU A 83 -15.77 -1.15 -4.85
CA GLU A 83 -16.90 -0.98 -3.93
C GLU A 83 -16.82 0.25 -3.00
N GLY A 84 -15.99 1.25 -3.34
CA GLY A 84 -15.76 2.42 -2.49
C GLY A 84 -15.01 2.11 -1.21
N LYS A 85 -14.16 1.07 -1.22
CA LYS A 85 -13.29 0.73 -0.09
C LYS A 85 -12.37 1.91 0.22
N VAL A 86 -12.22 2.18 1.52
CA VAL A 86 -11.32 3.18 2.05
C VAL A 86 -10.45 2.53 3.12
N LEU A 87 -9.14 2.78 3.10
CA LEU A 87 -8.25 2.34 4.16
C LEU A 87 -8.65 2.99 5.50
N GLY A 88 -8.83 2.18 6.53
CA GLY A 88 -9.27 2.63 7.85
C GLY A 88 -8.51 2.00 9.03
N ALA A 89 -9.05 2.25 10.22
CA ALA A 89 -8.45 1.81 11.49
C ALA A 89 -8.28 0.28 11.55
N GLY A 90 -7.13 -0.17 12.03
CA GLY A 90 -6.76 -1.58 12.09
C GLY A 90 -6.42 -2.22 10.75
N GLU A 91 -6.24 -1.44 9.68
CA GLU A 91 -5.93 -1.96 8.35
C GLU A 91 -4.51 -1.58 7.87
N LEU A 92 -4.00 -2.41 6.96
CA LEU A 92 -2.73 -2.27 6.25
C LEU A 92 -3.02 -2.18 4.77
N LEU A 93 -2.49 -1.15 4.11
CA LEU A 93 -2.42 -1.08 2.66
C LEU A 93 -1.14 -1.75 2.19
N THR A 94 -1.24 -2.59 1.17
CA THR A 94 -0.11 -3.15 0.42
C THR A 94 -0.32 -2.84 -1.05
N MET A 95 0.65 -2.20 -1.67
CA MET A 95 0.73 -2.02 -3.12
C MET A 95 1.88 -2.87 -3.64
N GLU A 96 1.62 -3.64 -4.69
CA GLU A 96 2.65 -4.29 -5.49
C GLU A 96 2.54 -3.77 -6.93
N VAL A 97 3.67 -3.39 -7.51
CA VAL A 97 3.73 -2.91 -8.89
C VAL A 97 4.98 -3.47 -9.55
N THR A 98 4.80 -3.96 -10.78
CA THR A 98 5.90 -4.41 -11.63
C THR A 98 6.12 -3.36 -12.71
N THR A 99 7.33 -2.81 -12.76
CA THR A 99 7.75 -1.86 -13.79
C THR A 99 8.73 -2.51 -14.75
N LEU A 100 8.66 -2.12 -16.02
CA LEU A 100 9.60 -2.53 -17.06
C LEU A 100 10.57 -1.40 -17.36
N SER A 101 11.73 -1.75 -17.92
CA SER A 101 12.68 -0.76 -18.40
C SER A 101 12.13 -0.04 -19.65
N PRO A 102 11.88 1.28 -19.60
CA PRO A 102 11.47 2.02 -20.77
C PRO A 102 12.63 2.17 -21.77
N SER A 103 12.36 1.88 -23.05
CA SER A 103 13.38 2.01 -24.09
C SER A 103 13.63 3.49 -24.42
N GLY A 104 14.76 4.04 -23.99
CA GLY A 104 15.27 5.33 -24.47
C GLY A 104 14.85 6.59 -23.70
N ASN A 105 13.89 6.50 -22.78
CA ASN A 105 13.59 7.53 -21.77
C ASN A 105 13.35 6.81 -20.44
N ASN A 106 14.00 7.20 -19.36
CA ASN A 106 14.03 6.40 -18.13
C ASN A 106 12.85 6.71 -17.19
N PHE A 107 12.48 5.71 -16.36
CA PHE A 107 11.74 5.88 -15.10
C PHE A 107 12.41 6.89 -14.17
N PHE A 108 13.73 7.06 -14.34
CA PHE A 108 14.57 8.02 -13.65
C PHE A 108 15.28 8.94 -14.65
N SER A 109 14.56 9.94 -15.14
CA SER A 109 15.12 11.08 -15.89
C SER A 109 14.94 12.36 -15.05
N GLY A 110 15.34 13.55 -15.53
CA GLY A 110 15.24 14.80 -14.77
C GLY A 110 13.82 15.30 -14.41
N GLY A 111 12.81 14.43 -14.46
CA GLY A 111 11.41 14.67 -14.14
C GLY A 111 10.91 13.86 -12.93
N TYR A 112 9.64 13.45 -12.93
CA TYR A 112 9.07 12.57 -11.92
C TYR A 112 8.12 11.57 -12.57
N ALA A 113 8.06 10.35 -12.03
CA ALA A 113 7.16 9.30 -12.49
C ALA A 113 6.91 8.32 -11.34
N GLY A 114 5.67 7.90 -11.15
CA GLY A 114 5.33 6.99 -10.07
C GLY A 114 3.86 6.89 -9.77
N PHE A 115 3.59 6.50 -8.54
CA PHE A 115 2.31 6.03 -8.04
C PHE A 115 1.89 6.85 -6.83
N SER A 116 0.61 7.16 -6.75
CA SER A 116 0.07 8.05 -5.73
C SER A 116 -1.18 7.47 -5.11
N PHE A 117 -1.37 7.75 -3.83
CA PHE A 117 -2.63 7.53 -3.13
C PHE A 117 -3.26 8.85 -2.71
N PHE A 118 -4.58 8.90 -2.83
CA PHE A 118 -5.41 10.07 -2.55
C PHE A 118 -6.35 9.80 -1.38
N GLN A 119 -6.63 10.86 -0.62
CA GLN A 119 -7.61 10.86 0.47
C GLN A 119 -8.86 11.63 0.07
N GLY A 120 -9.94 10.94 -0.29
CA GLY A 120 -11.23 11.54 -0.60
C GLY A 120 -11.41 11.85 -2.09
N ASP A 121 -12.68 11.98 -2.51
CA ASP A 121 -13.06 12.15 -3.92
C ASP A 121 -12.47 13.39 -4.63
N ASP A 122 -12.23 14.48 -3.90
CA ASP A 122 -11.55 15.70 -4.36
C ASP A 122 -10.18 15.89 -3.65
N GLY A 123 -9.62 14.78 -3.17
CA GLY A 123 -8.57 14.72 -2.16
C GLY A 123 -7.23 15.30 -2.54
N SER A 124 -6.43 15.56 -1.51
CA SER A 124 -4.98 15.75 -1.66
C SER A 124 -4.30 14.40 -1.89
N GLU A 125 -3.24 14.43 -2.69
CA GLU A 125 -2.25 13.35 -2.69
C GLU A 125 -1.63 13.25 -1.29
N VAL A 126 -1.61 12.04 -0.71
CA VAL A 126 -1.09 11.81 0.65
C VAL A 126 0.13 10.90 0.66
N MET A 127 0.31 10.08 -0.38
CA MET A 127 1.46 9.21 -0.58
C MET A 127 1.88 9.30 -2.03
N PHE A 128 3.17 9.42 -2.29
CA PHE A 128 3.76 9.23 -3.61
C PHE A 128 4.93 8.24 -3.51
N ILE A 129 5.02 7.29 -4.44
CA ILE A 129 6.05 6.25 -4.52
C ILE A 129 6.57 6.22 -5.97
N GLY A 130 7.87 6.39 -6.16
CA GLY A 130 8.51 6.39 -7.49
C GLY A 130 9.67 7.38 -7.58
N ASP A 131 9.98 7.85 -8.78
CA ASP A 131 10.88 8.99 -8.98
C ASP A 131 10.20 10.28 -8.53
N THR A 132 10.75 10.90 -7.50
CA THR A 132 10.23 12.13 -6.88
C THR A 132 10.76 13.41 -7.52
N GLY A 133 11.66 13.30 -8.50
CA GLY A 133 12.38 14.43 -9.11
C GLY A 133 13.49 15.01 -8.23
N GLY A 134 13.77 14.40 -7.08
CA GLY A 134 14.89 14.72 -6.20
C GLY A 134 16.20 14.00 -6.55
N GLY A 135 16.18 13.11 -7.54
CA GLY A 135 17.31 12.30 -8.01
C GLY A 135 16.82 11.04 -8.75
N GLU A 136 17.72 10.33 -9.43
CA GLU A 136 17.42 9.12 -10.20
C GLU A 136 17.27 7.88 -9.28
N PHE A 137 16.32 7.91 -8.33
CA PHE A 137 16.14 6.83 -7.34
C PHE A 137 14.67 6.62 -7.00
N TRP A 138 14.31 5.39 -6.63
CA TRP A 138 13.04 5.12 -5.98
C TRP A 138 12.94 5.95 -4.69
N GLY A 139 11.78 6.56 -4.46
CA GLY A 139 11.55 7.36 -3.27
C GLY A 139 10.10 7.34 -2.82
N ILE A 140 9.89 7.90 -1.63
CA ILE A 140 8.58 8.15 -1.04
C ILE A 140 8.49 9.64 -0.72
N ASP A 141 7.35 10.25 -1.02
CA ASP A 141 7.08 11.66 -0.71
C ASP A 141 5.64 11.86 -0.22
N GLN A 142 5.27 13.12 0.02
CA GLN A 142 3.97 13.62 0.46
C GLN A 142 3.73 13.45 1.96
N ALA A 143 2.47 13.60 2.36
CA ALA A 143 2.06 13.64 3.76
C ALA A 143 2.48 12.41 4.56
N VAL A 144 2.63 11.24 3.93
CA VAL A 144 3.09 10.01 4.58
C VAL A 144 4.45 10.18 5.25
N VAL A 145 5.41 10.86 4.64
CA VAL A 145 6.77 11.05 5.21
C VAL A 145 7.06 12.50 5.61
N GLY A 146 6.25 13.46 5.16
CA GLY A 146 6.41 14.90 5.42
C GLY A 146 7.58 15.57 4.66
N SER A 147 8.48 14.77 4.09
CA SER A 147 9.54 15.18 3.17
C SER A 147 10.00 14.00 2.32
N THR A 148 10.46 14.26 1.10
CA THR A 148 11.04 13.27 0.19
C THR A 148 12.10 12.40 0.88
N THR A 149 11.91 11.08 0.82
CA THR A 149 12.87 10.06 1.28
C THR A 149 13.28 9.20 0.10
N LEU A 150 14.58 9.15 -0.21
CA LEU A 150 15.12 8.41 -1.35
C LEU A 150 15.77 7.10 -0.89
N SER A 151 15.54 6.04 -1.65
CA SER A 151 16.27 4.79 -1.54
C SER A 151 17.69 4.89 -2.12
N SER A 152 18.45 3.80 -2.03
CA SER A 152 19.67 3.63 -2.81
C SER A 152 19.46 2.97 -4.17
N ASN A 153 18.25 2.47 -4.43
CA ASN A 153 17.92 1.73 -5.64
C ASN A 153 17.49 2.67 -6.76
N ASN A 154 18.12 2.52 -7.92
CA ASN A 154 17.86 3.29 -9.14
C ASN A 154 17.52 2.40 -10.35
N ASP A 155 17.10 1.16 -10.11
CA ASP A 155 16.68 0.26 -11.19
C ASP A 155 15.25 0.60 -11.62
N PRO A 156 15.03 1.06 -12.87
CA PRO A 156 13.70 1.35 -13.38
C PRO A 156 12.84 0.09 -13.58
N GLU A 157 13.47 -1.07 -13.80
CA GLU A 157 12.80 -2.36 -13.95
C GLU A 157 12.80 -3.05 -12.59
N ALA A 158 11.64 -3.15 -11.95
CA ALA A 158 11.57 -3.72 -10.62
C ALA A 158 10.17 -4.21 -10.26
N THR A 159 10.11 -5.11 -9.27
CA THR A 159 8.91 -5.35 -8.48
C THR A 159 8.99 -4.55 -7.19
N ALA A 160 8.18 -3.50 -7.08
CA ALA A 160 8.12 -2.63 -5.91
C ALA A 160 6.92 -2.98 -5.04
N VAL A 161 7.17 -3.25 -3.76
CA VAL A 161 6.13 -3.51 -2.75
C VAL A 161 6.16 -2.42 -1.70
N PHE A 162 5.10 -1.63 -1.63
CA PHE A 162 4.90 -0.61 -0.61
C PHE A 162 3.86 -1.07 0.41
N THR A 163 4.14 -0.90 1.69
CA THR A 163 3.15 -1.13 2.76
C THR A 163 2.96 0.12 3.61
N TYR A 164 1.74 0.32 4.11
CA TYR A 164 1.40 1.40 5.04
C TYR A 164 0.34 0.95 6.05
N ALA A 165 0.67 1.06 7.34
CA ALA A 165 -0.21 0.77 8.46
C ALA A 165 -1.01 2.01 8.86
N PHE A 166 -2.34 1.96 8.77
CA PHE A 166 -3.19 3.13 9.03
C PHE A 166 -3.00 3.69 10.45
N ASP A 167 -3.03 2.85 11.47
CA ASP A 167 -3.05 3.31 12.87
C ASP A 167 -1.70 3.89 13.32
N SER A 168 -0.59 3.26 12.93
CA SER A 168 0.76 3.66 13.36
C SER A 168 1.45 4.62 12.40
N GLY A 169 1.05 4.61 11.13
CA GLY A 169 1.77 5.29 10.05
C GLY A 169 3.04 4.55 9.63
N ASP A 170 3.30 3.35 10.14
CA ASP A 170 4.48 2.57 9.74
C ASP A 170 4.40 2.23 8.26
N TYR A 171 5.52 2.38 7.56
CA TYR A 171 5.62 2.09 6.14
C TYR A 171 6.90 1.33 5.80
N SER A 172 6.87 0.61 4.68
CA SER A 172 8.05 0.03 4.06
C SER A 172 7.93 0.09 2.53
N LEU A 173 9.05 0.31 1.86
CA LEU A 173 9.20 0.06 0.42
C LEU A 173 10.28 -1.00 0.23
N SER A 174 9.92 -2.08 -0.42
CA SER A 174 10.85 -3.11 -0.87
C SER A 174 10.91 -3.14 -2.39
N ILE A 175 12.11 -3.26 -2.94
CA ILE A 175 12.36 -3.38 -4.37
C ILE A 175 13.03 -4.74 -4.60
N ASP A 176 12.43 -5.59 -5.44
CA ASP A 176 12.90 -6.96 -5.74
C ASP A 176 13.16 -7.80 -4.48
N GLY A 177 12.28 -7.63 -3.48
CA GLY A 177 12.35 -8.35 -2.20
C GLY A 177 13.35 -7.78 -1.18
N VAL A 178 14.06 -6.69 -1.50
CA VAL A 178 14.96 -5.99 -0.57
C VAL A 178 14.27 -4.76 -0.02
N THR A 179 14.13 -4.65 1.30
CA THR A 179 13.61 -3.43 1.94
C THR A 179 14.61 -2.29 1.78
N GLU A 180 14.24 -1.31 0.96
CA GLU A 180 15.02 -0.13 0.66
C GLU A 180 14.72 1.00 1.64
N LEU A 181 13.44 1.21 1.95
CA LEU A 181 12.98 2.25 2.87
C LEU A 181 12.03 1.67 3.91
N SER A 182 12.14 2.15 5.14
CA SER A 182 11.14 1.89 6.18
C SER A 182 11.17 2.99 7.23
N GLY A 183 10.05 3.19 7.90
CA GLY A 183 9.95 4.19 8.95
C GLY A 183 8.53 4.30 9.49
N THR A 184 8.33 5.34 10.30
CA THR A 184 7.02 5.72 10.80
C THR A 184 6.67 7.09 10.25
N GLY A 185 5.61 7.13 9.47
CA GLY A 185 5.08 8.29 8.80
C GLY A 185 3.93 8.97 9.56
N THR A 186 3.09 9.69 8.82
CA THR A 186 1.85 10.25 9.35
C THR A 186 0.80 9.15 9.50
N PRO A 187 0.23 8.91 10.71
CA PRO A 187 -0.84 7.95 10.89
C PRO A 187 -2.20 8.52 10.44
N ASN A 188 -3.18 7.63 10.27
CA ASN A 188 -4.57 7.91 9.91
C ASN A 188 -4.78 8.52 8.51
N LEU A 189 -3.92 8.17 7.55
CA LEU A 189 -4.12 8.54 6.15
C LEU A 189 -5.12 7.56 5.53
N ALA A 190 -6.39 7.95 5.49
CA ALA A 190 -7.43 7.20 4.80
C ALA A 190 -7.27 7.39 3.29
N VAL A 191 -7.13 6.32 2.54
CA VAL A 191 -6.97 6.37 1.07
C VAL A 191 -8.03 5.52 0.39
N ASP A 192 -8.53 6.03 -0.74
CA ASP A 192 -9.66 5.46 -1.47
C ASP A 192 -9.42 5.36 -2.99
N ARG A 193 -8.27 5.85 -3.44
CA ARG A 193 -7.96 5.97 -4.87
C ARG A 193 -6.48 5.88 -5.12
N PHE A 194 -6.16 5.18 -6.20
CA PHE A 194 -4.84 5.09 -6.80
C PHE A 194 -4.71 6.04 -8.00
N ARG A 195 -3.48 6.48 -8.26
CA ARG A 195 -3.10 7.19 -9.49
C ARG A 195 -1.71 6.75 -9.88
N PHE A 196 -1.45 6.63 -11.18
CA PHE A 196 -0.09 6.80 -11.69
C PHE A 196 0.02 8.14 -12.41
N VAL A 197 1.23 8.69 -12.40
CA VAL A 197 1.51 10.00 -12.99
C VAL A 197 2.95 10.06 -13.48
N ASN A 198 3.17 10.80 -14.56
CA ASN A 198 4.49 11.26 -14.92
C ASN A 198 4.50 12.75 -15.31
N GLY A 199 5.67 13.37 -15.24
CA GLY A 199 5.87 14.77 -15.58
C GLY A 199 7.35 15.12 -15.79
N ASN A 200 7.58 16.24 -16.46
CA ASN A 200 8.93 16.78 -16.72
C ASN A 200 9.90 15.81 -17.41
N GLY A 201 9.38 14.87 -18.20
CA GLY A 201 10.17 13.89 -18.95
C GLY A 201 10.49 12.59 -18.21
N GLY A 202 9.98 12.39 -16.99
CA GLY A 202 9.96 11.07 -16.38
C GLY A 202 8.97 10.16 -17.13
N ASP A 203 9.32 8.90 -17.37
CA ASP A 203 8.50 7.94 -18.11
C ASP A 203 8.48 6.60 -17.37
N LEU A 204 7.30 6.04 -17.09
CA LEU A 204 7.16 4.70 -16.50
C LEU A 204 6.50 3.73 -17.48
N ILE A 205 6.94 2.48 -17.48
CA ILE A 205 6.21 1.37 -18.11
C ILE A 205 5.79 0.44 -16.99
N MET A 206 4.49 0.20 -16.87
CA MET A 206 3.90 -0.64 -15.84
C MET A 206 3.39 -1.93 -16.48
N ASP A 207 3.95 -3.05 -16.05
CA ASP A 207 3.51 -4.38 -16.44
C ASP A 207 2.26 -4.77 -15.64
N SER A 208 2.28 -4.56 -14.33
CA SER A 208 1.16 -4.94 -13.47
C SER A 208 1.07 -4.08 -12.22
N LEU A 209 -0.13 -3.96 -11.68
CA LEU A 209 -0.46 -3.28 -10.44
C LEU A 209 -1.43 -4.11 -9.61
N SER A 210 -1.21 -4.18 -8.30
CA SER A 210 -2.20 -4.62 -7.32
C SER A 210 -2.14 -3.76 -6.07
N VAL A 211 -3.30 -3.53 -5.46
CA VAL A 211 -3.47 -2.88 -4.17
C VAL A 211 -4.42 -3.71 -3.32
N ASP A 212 -3.92 -4.16 -2.19
CA ASP A 212 -4.66 -4.90 -1.18
C ASP A 212 -4.82 -4.07 0.09
N ILE A 213 -5.99 -4.19 0.73
CA ILE A 213 -6.23 -3.69 2.08
C ILE A 213 -6.52 -4.90 2.97
N SER A 214 -5.67 -5.10 3.98
CA SER A 214 -5.78 -6.22 4.90
C SER A 214 -5.99 -5.79 6.33
N THR A 215 -6.71 -6.59 7.11
CA THR A 215 -6.84 -6.36 8.55
C THR A 215 -5.54 -6.70 9.25
N GLN A 216 -4.98 -5.74 10.00
CA GLN A 216 -3.85 -6.00 10.88
C GLN A 216 -4.32 -6.88 12.05
N VAL A 217 -3.84 -8.12 12.06
CA VAL A 217 -4.03 -9.00 13.21
C VAL A 217 -2.98 -8.58 14.26
N PRO A 218 -3.38 -8.21 15.49
CA PRO A 218 -2.42 -7.89 16.54
C PRO A 218 -1.44 -9.05 16.70
N GLU A 219 -0.13 -8.76 16.72
CA GLU A 219 0.84 -9.84 16.85
C GLU A 219 0.53 -10.72 18.07
N PRO A 220 0.64 -12.06 17.96
CA PRO A 220 0.29 -12.97 19.04
C PRO A 220 0.99 -12.63 20.36
N ALA A 221 2.19 -12.05 20.31
CA ALA A 221 2.95 -11.61 21.48
C ALA A 221 2.23 -10.50 22.27
N SER A 222 1.62 -9.53 21.60
CA SER A 222 0.86 -8.43 22.22
C SER A 222 -0.38 -8.94 22.94
N VAL A 223 -1.09 -9.91 22.33
CA VAL A 223 -2.25 -10.57 22.94
C VAL A 223 -1.82 -11.41 24.15
N CYS A 224 -0.70 -12.13 24.05
CA CYS A 224 -0.14 -12.90 25.16
C CYS A 224 0.26 -11.99 26.33
N LEU A 225 0.91 -10.86 26.07
CA LEU A 225 1.31 -9.89 27.09
C LEU A 225 0.11 -9.29 27.82
N LEU A 226 -0.94 -8.90 27.09
CA LEU A 226 -2.18 -8.39 27.67
C LEU A 226 -2.85 -9.44 28.57
N ALA A 227 -2.86 -10.70 28.13
CA ALA A 227 -3.42 -11.80 28.89
C ALA A 227 -2.63 -12.10 30.17
N VAL A 228 -1.30 -12.07 30.11
CA VAL A 228 -0.43 -12.22 31.28
C VAL A 228 -0.62 -11.06 32.26
N ALA A 229 -0.72 -9.82 31.77
CA ALA A 229 -0.97 -8.65 32.60
C ALA A 229 -2.33 -8.72 33.31
N ALA A 230 -3.40 -9.10 32.59
CA ALA A 230 -4.72 -9.29 33.16
C ALA A 230 -4.76 -10.39 34.23
N ALA A 231 -4.08 -11.52 33.98
CA ALA A 231 -3.96 -12.60 34.96
C ALA A 231 -3.19 -12.15 36.22
N GLY A 232 -2.12 -11.37 36.06
CA GLY A 232 -1.35 -10.79 37.15
C GLY A 232 -2.18 -9.84 38.03
N LEU A 233 -2.95 -8.94 37.40
CA LEU A 233 -3.85 -8.01 38.10
C LEU A 233 -4.94 -8.73 38.89
N ALA A 234 -5.56 -9.76 38.30
CA ALA A 234 -6.58 -10.57 38.97
C ALA A 234 -6.01 -11.29 40.22
N PHE A 235 -4.78 -11.80 40.14
CA PHE A 235 -4.12 -12.43 41.28
C PHE A 235 -3.78 -11.43 42.41
N ALA A 236 -3.30 -10.24 42.05
CA ALA A 236 -2.98 -9.18 43.00
C ALA A 236 -4.23 -8.65 43.72
N ALA A 237 -5.34 -8.45 43.01
CA ALA A 237 -6.62 -8.02 43.58
C ALA A 237 -7.15 -9.05 44.59
N LYS A 238 -7.08 -10.35 44.25
CA LYS A 238 -7.50 -11.43 45.15
C LYS A 238 -6.67 -11.50 46.44
N ARG A 239 -5.36 -11.24 46.36
CA ARG A 239 -4.48 -11.20 47.54
C ARG A 239 -4.76 -10.02 48.48
N ARG A 240 -5.26 -8.90 47.97
CA ARG A 240 -5.63 -7.74 48.80
C ARG A 240 -6.99 -7.88 49.48
N ALA A 241 -7.87 -8.73 48.94
CA ALA A 241 -9.22 -8.96 49.47
C ALA A 241 -9.29 -10.13 50.48
N ALA A 242 -8.18 -10.84 50.70
CA ALA A 242 -8.04 -11.93 51.67
C ALA A 242 -7.16 -11.49 52.84
#